data_AF-E0XLE9-F1
#
_entry.id   AF-E0XLE9-F1
#
_cell.length_a   1.000
_cell.length_b   1.000
_cell.length_c   1.000
_cell.angle_alpha   90.00
_cell.angle_beta   90.00
_cell.angle_gamma   90.00
#
_symmetry.space_group_name_H-M   'P 1'
#
loop_
_entity.id
_entity.type
_entity.pdbx_description
1 polymer ?
#
loop_
_entity_poly.entity_id
_entity_poly.type
_entity_poly.pdbx_seq_one_letter_code
_entity_poly.pdbx_strand_id
1 'polypeptide(L)'
;MIMSLNFIIWFILFLSMTIFFTNFNYILCLLLSLEFMMLMIFMVMCSFIMNYSNDYMIGLFYLTIAVCDGGLGLSTLIMIIRYYGNDQINSFVTNM
;
A
#
# COMPACT_ATOMS: atom_id res chain seq x y z
N MET A 1 -4.98 20.84 -16.41
CA MET A 1 -3.84 20.49 -15.54
C MET A 1 -4.24 19.47 -14.47
N ILE A 2 -5.31 19.71 -13.68
CA ILE A 2 -5.79 18.73 -12.68
C ILE A 2 -6.25 17.42 -13.34
N MET A 3 -7.01 17.49 -14.44
CA MET A 3 -7.43 16.28 -15.18
C MET A 3 -6.25 15.46 -15.74
N SER A 4 -5.21 16.12 -16.27
CA SER A 4 -4.02 15.40 -16.75
C SER A 4 -3.21 14.77 -15.62
N LEU A 5 -3.16 15.40 -14.44
CA LEU A 5 -2.52 14.83 -13.26
C LEU A 5 -3.27 13.59 -12.76
N ASN A 6 -4.61 13.64 -12.71
CA ASN A 6 -5.42 12.48 -12.34
C ASN A 6 -5.17 11.29 -13.26
N PHE A 7 -5.07 11.48 -14.57
CA PHE A 7 -4.73 10.40 -15.51
C PHE A 7 -3.37 9.76 -15.22
N ILE A 8 -2.35 10.58 -14.91
CA ILE A 8 -1.01 10.08 -14.55
C ILE A 8 -1.07 9.28 -13.24
N ILE A 9 -1.79 9.77 -12.24
CA ILE A 9 -1.97 9.10 -10.95
C ILE A 9 -2.64 7.73 -11.13
N TRP A 10 -3.70 7.65 -11.94
CA TRP A 10 -4.37 6.38 -12.25
C TRP A 10 -3.44 5.39 -12.96
N PHE A 11 -2.59 5.88 -13.88
CA PHE A 11 -1.60 5.04 -14.54
C PHE A 11 -0.55 4.49 -13.56
N ILE A 12 -0.06 5.32 -12.64
CA ILE A 12 0.89 4.89 -11.60
C ILE A 12 0.24 3.88 -10.64
N LEU A 13 -1.03 4.06 -10.29
CA LEU A 13 -1.78 3.10 -9.47
C LEU A 13 -1.93 1.76 -10.17
N PHE A 14 -2.19 1.76 -11.48
CA PHE A 14 -2.22 0.51 -12.25
C PHE A 14 -0.86 -0.18 -12.28
N LEU A 15 0.24 0.58 -12.44
CA LEU A 15 1.60 0.03 -12.37
C LEU A 15 1.91 -0.55 -10.99
N SER A 16 1.55 0.13 -9.90
CA SER A 16 1.79 -0.39 -8.55
C SER A 16 1.01 -1.68 -8.29
N MET A 17 -0.23 -1.76 -8.78
CA MET A 17 -1.04 -2.99 -8.77
C MET A 17 -0.31 -4.13 -9.49
N THR A 18 0.21 -3.89 -10.69
CA THR A 18 0.96 -4.93 -11.41
C THR A 18 2.19 -5.40 -10.64
N ILE A 19 2.94 -4.47 -10.02
CA ILE A 19 4.16 -4.79 -9.26
C ILE A 19 3.84 -5.64 -8.03
N PHE A 20 2.72 -5.36 -7.36
CA PHE A 20 2.25 -6.16 -6.23
C PHE A 20 1.93 -7.60 -6.65
N PHE A 21 1.30 -7.78 -7.82
CA PHE A 21 1.02 -9.12 -8.34
C PHE A 21 2.25 -9.86 -8.90
N THR A 22 3.34 -9.18 -9.24
CA THR A 22 4.53 -9.87 -9.76
C THR A 22 5.51 -10.27 -8.67
N ASN A 23 5.61 -9.48 -7.60
CA ASN A 23 6.67 -9.62 -6.59
C ASN A 23 6.24 -10.39 -5.34
N PHE A 24 5.57 -11.54 -5.54
CA PHE A 24 5.08 -12.37 -4.42
C PHE A 24 6.17 -13.09 -3.62
N ASN A 25 7.43 -13.09 -4.05
CA ASN A 25 8.43 -13.97 -3.41
C ASN A 25 8.92 -13.46 -2.05
N TYR A 26 8.95 -12.15 -1.83
CA TYR A 26 9.46 -11.54 -0.60
C TYR A 26 8.38 -10.69 0.05
N ILE A 27 7.99 -11.06 1.27
CA ILE A 27 6.87 -10.45 1.99
C ILE A 27 7.12 -8.95 2.22
N LEU A 28 8.34 -8.55 2.55
CA LEU A 28 8.70 -7.14 2.71
C LEU A 28 8.42 -6.31 1.44
N CYS A 29 8.70 -6.86 0.26
CA CYS A 29 8.46 -6.18 -1.03
C CYS A 29 6.95 -6.04 -1.32
N LEU A 30 6.15 -7.03 -0.89
CA LEU A 30 4.69 -6.96 -0.95
C LEU A 30 4.13 -5.88 -0.01
N LEU A 31 4.62 -5.77 1.23
CA LEU A 31 4.16 -4.73 2.15
C LEU A 31 4.49 -3.34 1.63
N LEU A 32 5.71 -3.14 1.11
CA LEU A 32 6.13 -1.85 0.56
C LEU A 32 5.27 -1.43 -0.64
N SER A 33 4.94 -2.38 -1.52
CA SER A 33 4.07 -2.08 -2.67
C SER A 33 2.62 -1.79 -2.24
N LEU A 34 2.15 -2.39 -1.15
CA LEU A 34 0.84 -2.09 -0.57
C LEU A 34 0.79 -0.70 0.09
N GLU A 35 1.81 -0.31 0.84
CA GLU A 35 1.92 1.06 1.37
C GLU A 35 1.95 2.11 0.24
N PHE A 36 2.68 1.81 -0.85
CA PHE A 36 2.70 2.69 -2.02
C PHE A 36 1.31 2.82 -2.67
N MET A 37 0.52 1.74 -2.77
CA MET A 37 -0.87 1.84 -3.23
C MET A 37 -1.74 2.72 -2.34
N MET A 38 -1.63 2.56 -1.01
CA MET A 38 -2.41 3.35 -0.06
C MET A 38 -2.15 4.85 -0.22
N LEU A 39 -0.89 5.23 -0.50
CA LEU A 39 -0.50 6.61 -0.81
C LEU A 39 -1.04 7.09 -2.16
N MET A 40 -1.01 6.27 -3.21
CA MET A 40 -1.58 6.65 -4.52
C MET A 40 -3.09 6.87 -4.43
N ILE A 41 -3.80 6.05 -3.64
CA ILE A 41 -5.23 6.23 -3.35
C ILE A 41 -5.46 7.54 -2.57
N PHE A 42 -4.60 7.86 -1.59
CA PHE A 42 -4.67 9.14 -0.89
C PHE A 42 -4.53 10.34 -1.84
N MET A 43 -3.62 10.27 -2.82
CA MET A 43 -3.45 11.34 -3.82
C MET A 43 -4.70 11.53 -4.70
N VAL A 44 -5.39 10.44 -5.06
CA VAL A 44 -6.69 10.50 -5.75
C VAL A 44 -7.75 11.14 -4.85
N MET A 45 -7.83 10.73 -3.58
CA MET A 45 -8.79 11.30 -2.63
C MET A 45 -8.57 12.81 -2.42
N CYS A 46 -7.31 13.24 -2.32
CA CYS A 46 -6.95 14.66 -2.24
C CYS A 46 -7.43 15.45 -3.46
N SER A 47 -7.30 14.91 -4.68
CA SER A 47 -7.78 15.62 -5.87
C SER A 47 -9.31 15.75 -5.92
N PHE A 48 -10.04 14.81 -5.31
CA PHE A 48 -11.48 14.93 -5.11
C PHE A 48 -11.84 15.97 -4.05
N ILE A 49 -11.18 15.96 -2.89
CA ILE A 49 -11.44 16.91 -1.78
C ILE A 49 -11.16 18.35 -2.22
N MET A 50 -10.16 18.59 -3.05
CA MET A 50 -9.89 19.93 -3.60
C MET A 50 -11.05 20.48 -4.46
N ASN A 51 -11.87 19.60 -5.05
CA ASN A 51 -13.05 20.00 -5.83
C ASN A 51 -14.30 20.17 -4.95
N TYR A 52 -14.36 19.49 -3.81
CA TYR A 52 -15.47 19.53 -2.85
C TYR A 52 -15.06 20.26 -1.58
N SER A 53 -15.27 21.58 -1.54
CA SER A 53 -15.29 22.44 -0.34
C SER A 53 -14.42 22.04 0.87
N ASN A 54 -13.18 21.60 0.66
CA ASN A 54 -12.10 21.56 1.67
C ASN A 54 -12.33 20.71 2.94
N ASP A 55 -13.07 19.60 2.90
CA ASP A 55 -13.16 18.68 4.04
C ASP A 55 -11.90 17.78 4.19
N TYR A 56 -10.76 18.41 4.50
CA TYR A 56 -9.45 17.74 4.68
C TYR A 56 -9.43 16.71 5.82
N MET A 57 -10.37 16.77 6.76
CA MET A 57 -10.47 15.80 7.86
C MET A 57 -10.65 14.36 7.36
N ILE A 58 -11.36 14.16 6.24
CA ILE A 58 -11.58 12.83 5.67
C ILE A 58 -10.24 12.21 5.22
N GLY A 59 -9.37 13.02 4.61
CA GLY A 59 -8.04 12.58 4.19
C GLY A 59 -7.14 12.20 5.36
N LEU A 60 -7.18 12.97 6.45
CA LEU A 60 -6.40 12.66 7.66
C LEU A 60 -6.90 11.38 8.33
N PHE A 61 -8.21 11.18 8.40
CA PHE A 61 -8.79 9.95 8.93
C PHE A 61 -8.35 8.72 8.11
N TYR A 62 -8.39 8.83 6.78
CA TYR A 62 -7.89 7.77 5.89
C TYR A 62 -6.42 7.43 6.17
N LEU A 63 -5.55 8.44 6.30
CA LEU A 63 -4.13 8.22 6.59
C LEU A 63 -3.92 7.51 7.93
N THR A 64 -4.69 7.83 8.97
CA THR A 64 -4.54 7.14 10.27
C THR A 64 -4.85 5.65 10.18
N ILE A 65 -5.92 5.28 9.47
CA ILE A 65 -6.27 3.88 9.25
C ILE A 65 -5.19 3.18 8.41
N ALA A 66 -4.72 3.84 7.35
CA ALA A 66 -3.69 3.29 6.47
C ALA A 66 -2.38 2.97 7.21
N VAL A 67 -1.93 3.83 8.14
CA VAL A 67 -0.73 3.58 8.95
C VAL A 67 -0.97 2.45 9.96
N CYS A 68 -2.19 2.33 10.52
CA CYS A 68 -2.52 1.21 11.39
C CYS A 68 -2.45 -0.14 10.67
N ASP A 69 -2.96 -0.22 9.43
CA ASP A 69 -2.85 -1.43 8.61
C ASP A 69 -1.40 -1.74 8.22
N GLY A 70 -0.59 -0.72 7.93
CA GLY A 70 0.86 -0.87 7.72
C GLY A 70 1.59 -1.42 8.94
N GLY A 71 1.26 -0.91 10.14
CA GLY A 71 1.81 -1.39 11.41
C GLY A 71 1.43 -2.84 11.72
N LEU A 72 0.17 -3.23 11.44
CA LEU A 72 -0.27 -4.61 11.53
C LEU A 72 0.49 -5.50 10.54
N GLY A 73 0.64 -5.07 9.28
CA GLY A 73 1.43 -5.78 8.28
C GLY A 73 2.87 -6.04 8.76
N LEU A 74 3.57 -5.00 9.22
CA LEU A 74 4.95 -5.13 9.73
C LEU A 74 5.04 -6.08 10.93
N SER A 75 4.06 -6.06 11.84
CA SER A 75 4.04 -6.99 12.97
C SER A 75 3.93 -8.45 12.53
N THR A 76 3.16 -8.73 11.48
CA THR A 76 3.07 -10.08 10.90
C THR A 76 4.37 -10.52 10.23
N LEU A 77 5.05 -9.62 9.52
CA LEU A 77 6.38 -9.89 8.96
C LEU A 77 7.36 -10.29 10.07
N ILE A 78 7.42 -9.54 11.17
CA ILE A 78 8.31 -9.85 12.30
C ILE A 78 8.02 -11.25 12.87
N MET A 79 6.75 -11.65 12.98
CA MET A 79 6.41 -13.01 13.42
C MET A 79 6.93 -14.06 12.44
N ILE A 80 6.74 -13.87 11.13
CA ILE A 80 7.20 -14.83 10.11
C ILE A 80 8.72 -14.99 10.15
N ILE A 81 9.47 -13.89 10.29
CA ILE A 81 10.93 -13.91 10.41
C ILE A 81 11.36 -14.70 11.66
N ARG A 82 10.67 -14.54 12.79
CA ARG A 82 11.01 -15.25 14.04
C ARG A 82 10.75 -16.76 13.98
N TYR A 83 9.77 -17.22 13.22
CA TYR A 83 9.43 -18.64 13.12
C TYR A 83 10.16 -19.36 11.97
N TYR A 84 10.30 -18.72 10.81
CA TYR A 84 10.82 -19.34 9.59
C TYR A 84 12.23 -18.87 9.21
N GLY A 85 12.73 -17.79 9.84
CA GLY A 85 14.10 -17.28 9.63
C GLY A 85 14.33 -16.55 8.31
N ASN A 86 13.31 -16.40 7.45
CA ASN A 86 13.42 -15.74 6.15
C ASN A 86 12.10 -15.03 5.75
N ASP A 87 12.23 -13.99 4.93
CA ASP A 87 11.14 -13.14 4.43
C ASP A 87 10.43 -13.76 3.21
N GLN A 88 10.87 -14.94 2.76
CA GLN A 88 10.35 -15.60 1.58
C GLN A 88 9.02 -16.31 1.88
N ILE A 89 8.01 -16.12 1.03
CA ILE A 89 6.75 -16.86 1.13
C ILE A 89 6.99 -18.37 0.98
N ASN A 90 7.98 -18.77 0.17
CA ASN A 90 8.22 -20.17 -0.11
C ASN A 90 8.68 -20.97 1.14
N SER A 91 9.44 -20.34 2.06
CA SER A 91 9.81 -20.97 3.34
C SER A 91 8.63 -21.16 4.30
N PHE A 92 7.57 -20.35 4.15
CA PHE A 92 6.34 -20.53 4.92
C PHE A 92 5.59 -21.80 4.50
N VAL A 93 5.52 -22.07 3.19
CA VAL A 93 4.82 -23.24 2.64
C VAL A 93 5.59 -24.55 2.89
N THR A 94 6.92 -24.53 2.91
CA THR A 94 7.72 -25.76 3.12
C THR A 94 7.80 -26.22 4.58
N ASN A 95 7.54 -25.32 5.54
CA ASN A 95 7.65 -25.60 6.97
C ASN A 95 6.27 -25.73 7.67
N MET A 96 5.17 -25.71 6.90
CA MET A 96 3.85 -26.22 7.31
C MET A 96 3.69 -27.66 6.86
#